data_AF-A0A1Y4CIR6-F1
#
_entry.id   AF-A0A1Y4CIR6-F1
#
_cell.length_a   1.000
_cell.length_b   1.000
_cell.length_c   1.000
_cell.angle_alpha   90.00
_cell.angle_beta   90.00
_cell.angle_gamma   90.00
#
_symmetry.space_group_name_H-M   'P 1'
#
loop_
_entity.id
_entity.type
_entity.pdbx_description
1 polymer ?
#
loop_
_entity_poly.entity_id
_entity_poly.type
_entity_poly.pdbx_seq_one_letter_code
_entity_poly.pdbx_strand_id
1 'polypeptide(L)'
;MKTQSRHLIGLGSGIAAGILVIPVACSPDADKGKKEVRPMNILYIMCDDHSYQTISAYGGGLMDTPNIDRIGDSGIVFTNSFVANSVSAPSRACLLTGKHSHKNGMTDNTKTFDGSQQTFSKLLRQAGYQTAIVGKWHLVSEPTGFDYWNILIGQGEYYNPVFIDNGVKKTVEGYATEVTTDIALDWLENGRDTTKPFCLLLHHKAPHRTWMPDTADLGAFDNADIPLPVNFYDGYEGRPAAAAQEMEIARHMDLVYDLKMADKEGEIHTDTGLEDYGRAMYNRMSPEQKKAWDTYYDPIIEEFKESGLSGKELAEWKYRRYMQDYMSVIRSVDRNVGRVIDYLQENGLWENTIVVYTSDQGFYMGEHGWFDKRFMYEESFRTPMLVHYPGGYQGEIDAFVQNIDHAPTFLEAAGAEIPEDIQGESYLSFLKDGKEPRDGRWREALYYHYYEYPGEHAVRRHYGIRTDRYKLIHFYGDIDSWELYDLKEDPHEMNNLCGDDGYDRIQKKLYKKLVGLQKLYEDTTALKENSR
;
A
#
# COMPACT_ATOMS: atom_id res chain seq x y z
N MET A 1 27.89 94.79 -3.33
CA MET A 1 27.05 95.40 -4.39
C MET A 1 25.78 94.57 -4.47
N LYS A 2 24.56 95.01 -4.18
CA LYS A 2 23.92 96.33 -4.07
C LYS A 2 22.76 96.21 -3.05
N THR A 3 22.67 97.18 -2.13
CA THR A 3 21.48 97.91 -1.59
C THR A 3 20.16 97.14 -1.29
N GLN A 4 19.33 97.42 -0.29
CA GLN A 4 19.23 98.42 0.79
C GLN A 4 18.01 98.03 1.66
N SER A 5 18.14 98.17 2.98
CA SER A 5 17.25 98.81 3.97
C SER A 5 15.72 98.93 3.76
N ARG A 6 14.92 98.58 4.78
CA ARG A 6 14.23 99.53 5.71
C ARG A 6 13.36 98.82 6.77
N HIS A 7 13.34 99.42 7.96
CA HIS A 7 12.47 99.12 9.11
C HIS A 7 10.98 99.40 8.84
N LEU A 8 10.07 98.74 9.57
CA LEU A 8 9.15 99.40 10.54
C LEU A 8 8.40 98.40 11.44
N ILE A 9 8.13 98.86 12.65
CA ILE A 9 7.42 98.24 13.77
C ILE A 9 5.90 98.40 13.58
N GLY A 10 5.07 97.45 14.05
CA GLY A 10 3.62 97.67 14.13
C GLY A 10 2.78 96.48 14.60
N LEU A 11 2.50 96.48 15.91
CA LEU A 11 1.41 95.86 16.67
C LEU A 11 0.25 95.15 15.94
N GLY A 12 -0.02 93.91 16.39
CA GLY A 12 -1.34 93.51 16.91
C GLY A 12 -2.41 93.08 15.91
N SER A 13 -2.81 91.80 15.97
CA SER A 13 -4.20 91.34 16.15
C SER A 13 -4.25 89.82 16.02
N GLY A 14 -4.75 89.16 17.06
CA GLY A 14 -4.88 87.72 17.12
C GLY A 14 -5.93 87.18 16.15
N ILE A 15 -5.58 86.10 15.47
CA ILE A 15 -6.54 85.15 14.89
C ILE A 15 -6.14 83.79 15.45
N ALA A 16 -6.93 83.30 16.41
CA ALA A 16 -6.84 81.94 16.89
C ALA A 16 -7.37 81.01 15.77
N ALA A 17 -6.44 80.39 15.03
CA ALA A 17 -6.78 79.29 14.14
C ALA A 17 -7.04 78.05 15.01
N GLY A 18 -8.32 77.73 15.20
CA GLY A 18 -8.74 76.45 15.77
C GLY A 18 -8.29 75.33 14.85
N ILE A 19 -7.31 74.54 15.29
CA ILE A 19 -6.99 73.26 14.68
C ILE A 19 -8.16 72.32 15.01
N LEU A 20 -9.02 72.11 14.02
CA LEU A 20 -10.02 71.06 14.04
C LEU A 20 -9.28 69.71 13.96
N VAL A 21 -9.02 69.10 15.11
CA VAL A 21 -8.58 67.71 15.19
C VAL A 21 -9.79 66.85 14.82
N ILE A 22 -9.88 66.47 13.55
CA ILE A 22 -10.79 65.42 13.10
C ILE A 22 -10.26 64.11 13.71
N PRO A 23 -11.01 63.41 14.57
CA PRO A 23 -10.60 62.09 14.98
C PRO A 23 -10.65 61.19 13.75
N VAL A 24 -9.48 60.77 13.27
CA VAL A 24 -9.39 59.65 12.35
C VAL A 24 -9.91 58.44 13.13
N ALA A 25 -11.16 58.07 12.85
CA ALA A 25 -11.69 56.80 13.28
C ALA A 25 -10.80 55.72 12.66
N CYS A 26 -9.98 55.07 13.48
CA CYS A 26 -9.34 53.81 13.10
C CYS A 26 -10.47 52.83 12.77
N SER A 27 -10.69 52.58 11.47
CA SER A 27 -11.48 51.44 11.03
C SER A 27 -10.88 50.16 11.63
N PRO A 28 -11.66 49.34 12.35
CA PRO A 28 -11.23 48.01 12.77
C PRO A 28 -11.43 47.04 11.61
N ASP A 29 -10.73 47.24 10.50
CA ASP A 29 -10.83 46.36 9.33
C ASP A 29 -9.44 46.12 8.73
N ALA A 30 -8.60 45.41 9.48
CA ALA A 30 -7.43 44.71 8.96
C ALA A 30 -6.91 43.66 9.95
N ASP A 31 -7.80 42.85 10.54
CA ASP A 31 -7.41 41.50 10.97
C ASP A 31 -8.14 40.51 10.06
N LYS A 32 -7.67 40.42 8.80
CA LYS A 32 -7.95 39.25 7.98
C LYS A 32 -7.24 38.11 8.69
N GLY A 33 -7.98 37.44 9.56
CA GLY A 33 -7.48 36.39 10.45
C GLY A 33 -6.49 35.51 9.71
N LYS A 34 -5.25 35.46 10.20
CA LYS A 34 -4.33 34.40 9.83
C LYS A 34 -5.08 33.10 10.11
N LYS A 35 -5.48 32.35 9.06
CA LYS A 35 -5.97 30.98 9.22
C LYS A 35 -4.91 30.28 10.07
N GLU A 36 -5.27 29.91 11.29
CA GLU A 36 -4.41 29.13 12.17
C GLU A 36 -4.06 27.85 11.39
N VAL A 37 -2.78 27.69 11.07
CA VAL A 37 -2.30 26.53 10.30
C VAL A 37 -2.37 25.34 11.23
N ARG A 38 -3.46 24.58 11.14
CA ARG A 38 -3.63 23.35 11.89
C ARG A 38 -2.63 22.30 11.38
N PRO A 39 -1.99 21.51 12.26
CA PRO A 39 -1.18 20.39 11.82
C PRO A 39 -2.04 19.41 11.01
N MET A 40 -1.48 18.85 9.94
CA MET A 40 -2.18 17.86 9.12
C MET A 40 -2.41 16.57 9.91
N ASN A 41 -3.60 15.99 9.78
CA ASN A 41 -3.79 14.59 10.17
C ASN A 41 -3.26 13.65 9.09
N ILE A 42 -3.04 12.40 9.45
CA ILE A 42 -2.56 11.35 8.55
C ILE A 42 -3.50 10.16 8.65
N LEU A 43 -4.08 9.75 7.53
CA LEU A 43 -4.78 8.49 7.37
C LEU A 43 -4.05 7.66 6.32
N TYR A 44 -3.59 6.47 6.72
CA TYR A 44 -2.94 5.52 5.83
C TYR A 44 -3.79 4.27 5.74
N ILE A 45 -4.48 4.10 4.61
CA ILE A 45 -5.30 2.94 4.29
C ILE A 45 -4.43 1.97 3.50
N MET A 46 -4.27 0.75 4.01
CA MET A 46 -3.50 -0.28 3.35
C MET A 46 -4.29 -1.57 3.24
N CYS A 47 -4.41 -2.07 2.02
CA CYS A 47 -4.93 -3.40 1.75
C CYS A 47 -3.80 -4.43 1.71
N ASP A 48 -4.16 -5.69 1.77
CA ASP A 48 -3.23 -6.82 1.84
C ASP A 48 -3.43 -7.67 0.58
N ASP A 49 -2.43 -7.71 -0.30
CA ASP A 49 -2.49 -8.33 -1.63
C ASP A 49 -3.36 -7.59 -2.68
N HIS A 50 -3.59 -6.28 -2.58
CA HIS A 50 -4.38 -5.54 -3.59
C HIS A 50 -3.50 -5.07 -4.76
N SER A 51 -3.68 -5.72 -5.90
CA SER A 51 -3.07 -5.40 -7.18
C SER A 51 -3.52 -4.05 -7.75
N TYR A 52 -2.63 -3.37 -8.49
CA TYR A 52 -2.99 -2.13 -9.18
C TYR A 52 -3.89 -2.39 -10.40
N GLN A 53 -3.84 -3.61 -10.95
CA GLN A 53 -4.64 -4.04 -12.10
C GLN A 53 -6.16 -4.02 -11.82
N THR A 54 -6.58 -4.12 -10.56
CA THR A 54 -7.99 -4.13 -10.16
C THR A 54 -8.50 -2.81 -9.58
N ILE A 55 -7.78 -1.70 -9.84
CA ILE A 55 -8.19 -0.35 -9.46
C ILE A 55 -8.40 0.46 -10.75
N SER A 56 -9.59 1.03 -10.93
CA SER A 56 -9.97 1.72 -12.18
C SER A 56 -9.13 2.96 -12.46
N ALA A 57 -8.64 3.67 -11.43
CA ALA A 57 -7.68 4.77 -11.60
C ALA A 57 -6.35 4.38 -12.28
N TYR A 58 -5.99 3.09 -12.31
CA TYR A 58 -4.81 2.58 -13.01
C TYR A 58 -5.09 2.06 -14.43
N GLY A 59 -6.35 2.15 -14.88
CA GLY A 59 -6.74 1.76 -16.24
C GLY A 59 -6.79 0.25 -16.50
N GLY A 60 -6.78 -0.59 -15.45
CA GLY A 60 -6.73 -2.05 -15.58
C GLY A 60 -7.99 -2.69 -16.17
N GLY A 61 -9.13 -1.99 -16.16
CA GLY A 61 -10.35 -2.39 -16.87
C GLY A 61 -11.06 -3.65 -16.34
N LEU A 62 -10.59 -4.24 -15.23
CA LEU A 62 -11.18 -5.44 -14.63
C LEU A 62 -12.43 -5.11 -13.80
N MET A 63 -12.40 -4.04 -13.01
CA MET A 63 -13.53 -3.57 -12.20
C MET A 63 -13.47 -2.07 -11.95
N ASP A 64 -14.61 -1.50 -11.54
CA ASP A 64 -14.71 -0.13 -11.05
C ASP A 64 -14.42 -0.06 -9.54
N THR A 65 -13.64 0.94 -9.14
CA THR A 65 -13.32 1.27 -7.75
C THR A 65 -13.59 2.76 -7.47
N PRO A 66 -14.84 3.22 -7.58
CA PRO A 66 -15.16 4.65 -7.60
C PRO A 66 -14.75 5.38 -6.31
N ASN A 67 -14.71 4.72 -5.16
CA ASN A 67 -14.32 5.38 -3.92
C ASN A 67 -12.82 5.45 -3.72
N ILE A 68 -12.08 4.45 -4.18
CA ILE A 68 -10.62 4.53 -4.25
C ILE A 68 -10.22 5.61 -5.25
N ASP A 69 -10.88 5.66 -6.42
CA ASP A 69 -10.64 6.64 -7.47
C ASP A 69 -10.86 8.08 -6.97
N ARG A 70 -11.84 8.33 -6.08
CA ARG A 70 -12.03 9.65 -5.42
C ARG A 70 -10.75 10.18 -4.76
N ILE A 71 -9.88 9.32 -4.24
CA ILE A 71 -8.61 9.74 -3.63
C ILE A 71 -7.65 10.25 -4.71
N GLY A 72 -7.58 9.57 -5.87
CA GLY A 72 -6.82 10.00 -7.04
C GLY A 72 -7.38 11.27 -7.68
N ASP A 73 -8.70 11.32 -7.91
CA ASP A 73 -9.38 12.47 -8.52
C ASP A 73 -9.22 13.77 -7.73
N SER A 74 -9.11 13.64 -6.40
CA SER A 74 -8.89 14.76 -5.49
C SER A 74 -7.42 15.01 -5.14
N GLY A 75 -6.50 14.24 -5.73
CA GLY A 75 -5.10 14.19 -5.35
C GLY A 75 -4.23 13.56 -6.43
N ILE A 76 -3.34 12.64 -6.03
CA ILE A 76 -2.32 12.10 -6.90
C ILE A 76 -2.52 10.60 -7.11
N VAL A 77 -2.36 10.14 -8.34
CA VAL A 77 -2.12 8.73 -8.68
C VAL A 77 -0.63 8.55 -8.94
N PHE A 78 0.07 7.84 -8.06
CA PHE A 78 1.45 7.47 -8.30
C PHE A 78 1.49 6.25 -9.23
N THR A 79 2.03 6.41 -10.42
CA THR A 79 2.15 5.32 -11.40
C THR A 79 3.37 4.44 -11.15
N ASN A 80 4.28 4.86 -10.28
CA ASN A 80 5.54 4.18 -10.01
C ASN A 80 5.82 4.05 -8.50
N SER A 81 4.90 3.40 -7.77
CA SER A 81 5.06 3.03 -6.36
C SER A 81 5.43 1.55 -6.19
N PHE A 82 6.39 1.25 -5.30
CA PHE A 82 6.98 -0.09 -5.16
C PHE A 82 7.25 -0.47 -3.70
N VAL A 83 7.56 -1.75 -3.47
CA VAL A 83 7.90 -2.28 -2.13
C VAL A 83 9.36 -2.69 -2.00
N ALA A 84 9.98 -2.49 -0.85
CA ALA A 84 11.35 -2.94 -0.60
C ALA A 84 11.54 -4.47 -0.55
N ASN A 85 10.48 -5.21 -0.22
CA ASN A 85 10.44 -6.67 -0.13
C ASN A 85 8.98 -7.10 -0.21
N SER A 86 8.62 -7.88 -1.23
CA SER A 86 7.23 -8.15 -1.62
C SER A 86 6.60 -9.28 -0.80
N VAL A 87 6.53 -9.07 0.51
CA VAL A 87 5.94 -9.98 1.50
C VAL A 87 5.33 -9.14 2.64
N SER A 88 4.18 -9.58 3.17
CA SER A 88 3.36 -8.81 4.10
C SER A 88 4.11 -8.25 5.32
N ALA A 89 4.74 -9.10 6.16
CA ALA A 89 5.42 -8.61 7.36
C ALA A 89 6.67 -7.76 7.05
N PRO A 90 7.56 -8.15 6.11
CA PRO A 90 8.65 -7.29 5.65
C PRO A 90 8.21 -5.93 5.13
N SER A 91 7.15 -5.85 4.31
CA SER A 91 6.64 -4.59 3.77
C SER A 91 6.10 -3.67 4.88
N ARG A 92 5.32 -4.22 5.82
CA ARG A 92 4.81 -3.48 6.98
C ARG A 92 5.94 -2.94 7.86
N ALA A 93 7.01 -3.70 8.04
CA ALA A 93 8.20 -3.23 8.75
C ALA A 93 8.94 -2.11 7.99
N CYS A 94 9.03 -2.20 6.66
CA CYS A 94 9.62 -1.16 5.81
C CYS A 94 8.85 0.16 5.93
N LEU A 95 7.51 0.10 5.88
CA LEU A 95 6.62 1.24 6.14
C LEU A 95 6.89 1.89 7.50
N LEU A 96 6.90 1.10 8.59
CA LEU A 96 6.99 1.65 9.95
C LEU A 96 8.35 2.28 10.25
N THR A 97 9.41 1.72 9.66
CA THR A 97 10.79 2.09 10.00
C THR A 97 11.44 3.01 8.98
N GLY A 98 10.90 3.08 7.76
CA GLY A 98 11.53 3.76 6.62
C GLY A 98 12.86 3.12 6.21
N LYS A 99 13.04 1.83 6.46
CA LYS A 99 14.29 1.08 6.25
C LYS A 99 14.03 -0.20 5.48
N HIS A 100 14.99 -0.62 4.66
CA HIS A 100 14.94 -1.94 4.01
C HIS A 100 15.04 -3.09 5.03
N SER A 101 14.54 -4.27 4.64
CA SER A 101 14.42 -5.47 5.49
C SER A 101 15.71 -5.88 6.22
N HIS A 102 16.88 -5.80 5.58
CA HIS A 102 18.15 -6.15 6.24
C HIS A 102 18.51 -5.19 7.38
N LYS A 103 18.02 -3.95 7.34
CA LYS A 103 18.29 -2.92 8.34
C LYS A 103 17.26 -2.91 9.46
N ASN A 104 15.97 -3.16 9.14
CA ASN A 104 14.90 -3.25 10.15
C ASN A 104 14.77 -4.63 10.82
N GLY A 105 15.42 -5.66 10.25
CA GLY A 105 15.48 -7.02 10.78
C GLY A 105 14.34 -7.95 10.35
N MET A 106 13.31 -7.44 9.67
CA MET A 106 12.14 -8.19 9.20
C MET A 106 12.30 -8.59 7.73
N THR A 107 12.93 -9.75 7.50
CA THR A 107 13.24 -10.26 6.15
C THR A 107 12.21 -11.22 5.57
N ASP A 108 11.43 -11.88 6.43
CA ASP A 108 10.46 -12.92 6.08
C ASP A 108 9.34 -12.96 7.14
N ASN A 109 8.24 -13.68 6.88
CA ASN A 109 7.08 -13.79 7.78
C ASN A 109 7.31 -14.71 9.00
N THR A 110 8.45 -15.39 9.11
CA THR A 110 8.75 -16.27 10.24
C THR A 110 9.38 -15.53 11.43
N LYS A 111 9.78 -14.27 11.21
CA LYS A 111 10.42 -13.43 12.22
C LYS A 111 9.42 -12.69 13.09
N THR A 112 9.90 -12.24 14.24
CA THR A 112 9.19 -11.30 15.12
C THR A 112 9.84 -9.94 14.99
N PHE A 113 9.02 -8.90 14.78
CA PHE A 113 9.50 -7.54 14.68
C PHE A 113 10.06 -7.05 16.02
N ASP A 114 11.23 -6.41 15.99
CA ASP A 114 11.79 -5.76 17.17
C ASP A 114 11.03 -4.45 17.44
N GLY A 115 9.99 -4.55 18.26
CA GLY A 115 9.19 -3.41 18.69
C GLY A 115 9.93 -2.40 19.55
N SER A 116 11.19 -2.60 19.95
CA SER A 116 11.97 -1.58 20.66
C SER A 116 12.54 -0.51 19.72
N GLN A 117 12.77 -0.86 18.46
CA GLN A 117 13.41 0.01 17.47
C GLN A 117 12.57 1.26 17.12
N GLN A 118 13.21 2.25 16.52
CA GLN A 118 12.54 3.46 16.02
C GLN A 118 11.47 3.12 14.96
N THR A 119 10.31 3.73 15.10
CA THR A 119 9.25 3.75 14.06
C THR A 119 8.74 5.18 13.88
N PHE A 120 8.22 5.52 12.71
CA PHE A 120 7.66 6.86 12.48
C PHE A 120 6.51 7.16 13.44
N SER A 121 5.72 6.15 13.84
CA SER A 121 4.63 6.32 14.80
C SER A 121 5.13 6.80 16.17
N LYS A 122 6.25 6.25 16.67
CA LYS A 122 6.89 6.73 17.90
C LYS A 122 7.38 8.18 17.78
N LEU A 123 7.95 8.54 16.63
CA LEU A 123 8.45 9.88 16.37
C LEU A 123 7.30 10.89 16.23
N LEU A 124 6.20 10.53 15.58
CA LEU A 124 4.99 11.36 15.50
C LEU A 124 4.40 11.63 16.89
N ARG A 125 4.38 10.63 17.77
CA ARG A 125 3.95 10.82 19.17
C ARG A 125 4.83 11.84 19.90
N GLN A 126 6.14 11.80 19.69
CA GLN A 126 7.06 12.79 20.25
C GLN A 126 6.78 14.20 19.70
N ALA A 127 6.32 14.30 18.45
CA ALA A 127 5.87 15.53 17.83
C ALA A 127 4.43 15.96 18.23
N GLY A 128 3.78 15.24 19.15
CA GLY A 128 2.47 15.60 19.70
C GLY A 128 1.26 14.97 19.01
N TYR A 129 1.46 14.04 18.07
CA TYR A 129 0.37 13.30 17.45
C TYR A 129 -0.20 12.25 18.39
N GLN A 130 -1.51 12.04 18.27
CA GLN A 130 -2.12 10.79 18.72
C GLN A 130 -2.06 9.75 17.59
N THR A 131 -1.69 8.52 17.93
CA THR A 131 -1.40 7.47 16.95
C THR A 131 -2.28 6.25 17.15
N ALA A 132 -2.81 5.70 16.06
CA ALA A 132 -3.62 4.49 16.10
C ALA A 132 -3.33 3.52 14.95
N ILE A 133 -3.53 2.24 15.21
CA ILE A 133 -3.54 1.19 14.18
C ILE A 133 -4.74 0.26 14.38
N VAL A 134 -5.49 0.02 13.30
CA VAL A 134 -6.67 -0.84 13.30
C VAL A 134 -6.54 -1.85 12.15
N GLY A 135 -6.78 -3.13 12.45
CA GLY A 135 -6.78 -4.21 11.46
C GLY A 135 -5.48 -5.01 11.40
N LYS A 136 -4.98 -5.33 10.21
CA LYS A 136 -3.86 -6.28 10.04
C LYS A 136 -2.52 -5.70 10.54
N TRP A 137 -1.96 -6.35 11.55
CA TRP A 137 -0.62 -6.02 12.10
C TRP A 137 0.49 -6.87 11.49
N HIS A 138 0.37 -8.19 11.64
CA HIS A 138 1.25 -9.21 11.04
C HIS A 138 2.76 -9.10 11.34
N LEU A 139 3.14 -8.38 12.40
CA LEU A 139 4.54 -8.25 12.83
C LEU A 139 4.88 -9.08 14.09
N VAL A 140 3.94 -9.93 14.51
CA VAL A 140 4.01 -10.88 15.64
C VAL A 140 4.12 -10.23 17.03
N SER A 141 5.04 -9.28 17.22
CA SER A 141 5.19 -8.55 18.48
C SER A 141 3.93 -7.75 18.82
N GLU A 142 3.74 -7.36 20.08
CA GLU A 142 2.71 -6.35 20.38
C GLU A 142 3.06 -5.01 19.69
N PRO A 143 2.04 -4.26 19.20
CA PRO A 143 2.28 -2.94 18.64
C PRO A 143 2.90 -1.98 19.67
N THR A 144 3.87 -1.18 19.22
CA THR A 144 4.45 -0.10 20.03
C THR A 144 4.42 1.20 19.24
N GLY A 145 4.42 2.34 19.95
CA GLY A 145 4.32 3.65 19.29
C GLY A 145 2.91 4.01 18.84
N PHE A 146 1.88 3.35 19.39
CA PHE A 146 0.47 3.64 19.14
C PHE A 146 -0.25 3.90 20.47
N ASP A 147 -1.06 4.97 20.54
CA ASP A 147 -1.93 5.27 21.69
C ASP A 147 -3.11 4.31 21.75
N TYR A 148 -3.56 3.87 20.58
CA TYR A 148 -4.60 2.88 20.42
C TYR A 148 -4.19 1.84 19.38
N TRP A 149 -4.39 0.57 19.68
CA TRP A 149 -4.25 -0.47 18.67
C TRP A 149 -5.32 -1.53 18.83
N ASN A 150 -5.90 -1.93 17.71
CA ASN A 150 -6.91 -2.98 17.65
C ASN A 150 -6.66 -3.85 16.42
N ILE A 151 -5.97 -4.97 16.64
CA ILE A 151 -5.31 -5.71 15.56
C ILE A 151 -5.88 -7.11 15.35
N LEU A 152 -5.88 -7.57 14.10
CA LEU A 152 -6.17 -8.96 13.75
C LEU A 152 -5.03 -9.88 14.21
N ILE A 153 -5.37 -11.13 14.54
CA ILE A 153 -4.39 -12.17 14.88
C ILE A 153 -3.85 -12.82 13.61
N GLY A 154 -2.51 -12.87 13.47
CA GLY A 154 -1.84 -13.48 12.32
C GLY A 154 -2.26 -12.81 11.01
N GLN A 155 -2.78 -13.63 10.08
CA GLN A 155 -3.31 -13.19 8.77
C GLN A 155 -4.76 -12.66 8.86
N GLY A 156 -5.40 -12.76 10.02
CA GLY A 156 -6.82 -12.46 10.24
C GLY A 156 -7.78 -13.45 9.56
N GLU A 157 -9.03 -13.45 10.03
CA GLU A 157 -10.12 -14.21 9.41
C GLU A 157 -11.11 -13.25 8.70
N TYR A 158 -11.77 -13.70 7.62
CA TYR A 158 -12.76 -12.88 6.92
C TYR A 158 -14.08 -12.75 7.69
N TYR A 159 -14.54 -13.83 8.31
CA TYR A 159 -15.81 -13.90 9.01
C TYR A 159 -15.62 -14.04 10.51
N ASN A 160 -16.35 -13.21 11.24
CA ASN A 160 -16.37 -13.12 12.69
C ASN A 160 -14.96 -13.11 13.29
N PRO A 161 -14.08 -12.17 12.86
CA PRO A 161 -12.65 -12.17 13.18
C PRO A 161 -12.36 -12.02 14.68
N VAL A 162 -11.19 -12.51 15.09
CA VAL A 162 -10.64 -12.21 16.43
C VAL A 162 -9.71 -11.01 16.35
N PHE A 163 -9.98 -10.03 17.19
CA PHE A 163 -9.18 -8.84 17.39
C PHE A 163 -8.50 -8.83 18.75
N ILE A 164 -7.36 -8.14 18.85
CA ILE A 164 -6.71 -7.77 20.10
C ILE A 164 -6.79 -6.25 20.26
N ASP A 165 -7.69 -5.81 21.14
CA ASP A 165 -7.97 -4.42 21.47
C ASP A 165 -7.15 -4.02 22.70
N ASN A 166 -6.02 -3.33 22.49
CA ASN A 166 -5.07 -2.95 23.55
C ASN A 166 -4.76 -4.09 24.54
N GLY A 167 -4.46 -5.27 24.01
CA GLY A 167 -4.14 -6.47 24.78
C GLY A 167 -5.35 -7.35 25.13
N VAL A 168 -6.58 -6.89 24.88
CA VAL A 168 -7.80 -7.64 25.17
C VAL A 168 -8.32 -8.35 23.92
N LYS A 169 -8.30 -9.68 23.93
CA LYS A 169 -8.84 -10.50 22.84
C LYS A 169 -10.37 -10.46 22.81
N LYS A 170 -10.96 -10.21 21.64
CA LYS A 170 -12.41 -10.19 21.41
C LYS A 170 -12.73 -10.76 20.04
N THR A 171 -13.73 -11.63 19.97
CA THR A 171 -14.35 -12.00 18.70
C THR A 171 -15.42 -10.97 18.37
N VAL A 172 -15.40 -10.44 17.14
CA VAL A 172 -16.38 -9.47 16.67
C VAL A 172 -17.17 -10.11 15.55
N GLU A 173 -18.49 -10.19 15.71
CA GLU A 173 -19.38 -10.70 14.66
C GLU A 173 -19.45 -9.69 13.50
N GLY A 174 -19.37 -10.20 12.27
CA GLY A 174 -19.38 -9.39 11.05
C GLY A 174 -18.33 -9.85 10.03
N TYR A 175 -18.17 -9.05 8.99
CA TYR A 175 -17.17 -9.26 7.94
C TYR A 175 -15.96 -8.35 8.19
N ALA A 176 -14.75 -8.89 8.04
CA ALA A 176 -13.53 -8.25 8.54
C ALA A 176 -13.28 -6.85 7.97
N THR A 177 -13.60 -6.61 6.68
CA THR A 177 -13.44 -5.28 6.07
C THR A 177 -14.38 -4.25 6.71
N GLU A 178 -15.65 -4.60 6.91
CA GLU A 178 -16.64 -3.73 7.58
C GLU A 178 -16.26 -3.50 9.04
N VAL A 179 -15.98 -4.57 9.79
CA VAL A 179 -15.61 -4.49 11.21
C VAL A 179 -14.36 -3.64 11.45
N THR A 180 -13.33 -3.82 10.60
CA THR A 180 -12.09 -3.02 10.70
C THR A 180 -12.39 -1.53 10.48
N THR A 181 -13.26 -1.21 9.52
CA THR A 181 -13.68 0.16 9.22
C THR A 181 -14.50 0.74 10.37
N ASP A 182 -15.45 -0.03 10.91
CA ASP A 182 -16.29 0.38 12.03
C ASP A 182 -15.45 0.75 13.26
N ILE A 183 -14.46 -0.08 13.60
CA ILE A 183 -13.53 0.19 14.72
C ILE A 183 -12.73 1.47 14.47
N ALA A 184 -12.25 1.68 13.25
CA ALA A 184 -11.48 2.87 12.90
C ALA A 184 -12.33 4.16 12.95
N LEU A 185 -13.57 4.11 12.45
CA LEU A 185 -14.52 5.20 12.51
C LEU A 185 -14.96 5.50 13.95
N ASP A 186 -15.21 4.48 14.76
CA ASP A 186 -15.51 4.65 16.18
C ASP A 186 -14.35 5.29 16.94
N TRP A 187 -13.10 4.93 16.62
CA TRP A 187 -11.94 5.60 17.20
C TRP A 187 -11.85 7.07 16.78
N LEU A 188 -12.13 7.40 15.52
CA LEU A 188 -12.14 8.79 15.04
C LEU A 188 -13.25 9.63 15.70
N GLU A 189 -14.41 9.03 15.96
CA GLU A 189 -15.58 9.70 16.53
C GLU A 189 -15.49 9.82 18.05
N ASN A 190 -15.24 8.69 18.72
CA ASN A 190 -15.41 8.54 20.16
C ASN A 190 -14.09 8.29 20.91
N GLY A 191 -13.05 7.80 20.22
CA GLY A 191 -11.81 7.32 20.84
C GLY A 191 -10.64 8.31 20.88
N ARG A 192 -10.62 9.31 20.00
CA ARG A 192 -9.48 10.25 19.87
C ARG A 192 -9.63 11.53 20.68
N ASP A 193 -8.50 12.09 21.10
CA ASP A 193 -8.41 13.47 21.59
C ASP A 193 -8.49 14.43 20.41
N THR A 194 -9.62 15.12 20.25
CA THR A 194 -9.87 16.02 19.12
C THR A 194 -9.04 17.30 19.15
N THR A 195 -8.30 17.55 20.24
CA THR A 195 -7.38 18.69 20.37
C THR A 195 -6.00 18.42 19.77
N LYS A 196 -5.70 17.16 19.42
CA LYS A 196 -4.41 16.74 18.83
C LYS A 196 -4.56 16.32 17.38
N PRO A 197 -3.52 16.47 16.55
CA PRO A 197 -3.50 15.84 15.25
C PRO A 197 -3.39 14.32 15.42
N PHE A 198 -3.94 13.57 14.45
CA PHE A 198 -3.89 12.11 14.48
C PHE A 198 -3.08 11.51 13.35
N CYS A 199 -2.52 10.33 13.59
CA CYS A 199 -2.07 9.39 12.57
C CYS A 199 -2.77 8.05 12.77
N LEU A 200 -3.60 7.65 11.80
CA LEU A 200 -4.36 6.40 11.81
C LEU A 200 -3.87 5.49 10.69
N LEU A 201 -3.42 4.29 11.05
CA LEU A 201 -3.12 3.21 10.12
C LEU A 201 -4.33 2.27 10.07
N LEU A 202 -5.06 2.31 8.97
CA LEU A 202 -6.22 1.46 8.69
C LEU A 202 -5.77 0.33 7.75
N HIS A 203 -5.52 -0.85 8.30
CA HIS A 203 -4.96 -1.98 7.56
C HIS A 203 -6.00 -3.07 7.36
N HIS A 204 -6.51 -3.24 6.14
CA HIS A 204 -7.44 -4.32 5.84
C HIS A 204 -6.73 -5.66 5.63
N LYS A 205 -7.44 -6.76 5.93
CA LYS A 205 -7.08 -8.12 5.49
C LYS A 205 -7.33 -8.32 4.00
N ALA A 206 -8.39 -7.69 3.48
CA ALA A 206 -8.78 -7.84 2.10
C ALA A 206 -7.74 -7.17 1.16
N PRO A 207 -7.51 -7.72 -0.05
CA PRO A 207 -8.05 -8.96 -0.60
C PRO A 207 -7.13 -10.20 -0.45
N HIS A 208 -6.47 -10.41 0.69
CA HIS A 208 -5.57 -11.56 0.85
C HIS A 208 -6.26 -12.92 0.69
N ARG A 209 -5.49 -13.92 0.25
CA ARG A 209 -5.91 -15.34 0.21
C ARG A 209 -6.59 -15.73 1.54
N THR A 210 -7.79 -16.32 1.53
CA THR A 210 -8.46 -17.08 0.46
C THR A 210 -9.59 -16.34 -0.25
N TRP A 211 -9.63 -15.02 -0.26
CA TRP A 211 -10.62 -14.28 -1.07
C TRP A 211 -12.08 -14.62 -0.74
N MET A 212 -12.45 -14.71 0.54
CA MET A 212 -13.84 -14.99 0.91
C MET A 212 -14.66 -13.70 0.81
N PRO A 213 -15.57 -13.52 -0.16
CA PRO A 213 -16.32 -12.27 -0.31
C PRO A 213 -17.23 -12.02 0.87
N ASP A 214 -17.60 -10.76 1.10
CA ASP A 214 -18.74 -10.43 1.98
C ASP A 214 -20.02 -11.08 1.41
N THR A 215 -20.89 -11.57 2.27
CA THR A 215 -22.20 -12.12 1.89
C THR A 215 -23.03 -11.19 1.01
N ALA A 216 -22.87 -9.87 1.17
CA ALA A 216 -23.56 -8.88 0.35
C ALA A 216 -23.00 -8.76 -1.09
N ASP A 217 -21.79 -9.26 -1.33
CA ASP A 217 -21.06 -9.17 -2.60
C ASP A 217 -20.88 -10.53 -3.28
N LEU A 218 -21.45 -11.62 -2.73
CA LEU A 218 -21.47 -12.94 -3.37
C LEU A 218 -22.13 -12.86 -4.75
N GLY A 219 -21.45 -13.39 -5.78
CA GLY A 219 -21.93 -13.41 -7.15
C GLY A 219 -21.85 -12.07 -7.90
N ALA A 220 -21.25 -11.04 -7.31
CA ALA A 220 -21.17 -9.70 -7.93
C ALA A 220 -20.49 -9.70 -9.31
N PHE A 221 -19.62 -10.69 -9.57
CA PHE A 221 -18.84 -10.82 -10.80
C PHE A 221 -19.08 -12.13 -11.57
N ASP A 222 -20.16 -12.86 -11.30
CA ASP A 222 -20.45 -14.15 -11.97
C ASP A 222 -20.51 -14.02 -13.50
N ASN A 223 -21.00 -12.86 -13.97
CA ASN A 223 -21.17 -12.56 -15.40
C ASN A 223 -20.10 -11.59 -15.93
N ALA A 224 -19.03 -11.35 -15.17
CA ALA A 224 -17.95 -10.46 -15.61
C ALA A 224 -17.15 -11.13 -16.74
N ASP A 225 -16.81 -10.36 -17.77
CA ASP A 225 -15.87 -10.78 -18.80
C ASP A 225 -14.44 -10.57 -18.29
N ILE A 226 -13.80 -11.67 -17.86
CA ILE A 226 -12.47 -11.66 -17.26
C ILE A 226 -11.52 -12.36 -18.23
N PRO A 227 -10.79 -11.61 -19.08
CA PRO A 227 -9.89 -12.20 -20.05
C PRO A 227 -8.67 -12.82 -19.36
N LEU A 228 -8.23 -13.97 -19.85
CA LEU A 228 -6.93 -14.52 -19.44
C LEU A 228 -5.81 -13.54 -19.82
N PRO A 229 -4.82 -13.34 -18.94
CA PRO A 229 -3.60 -12.62 -19.30
C PRO A 229 -2.91 -13.28 -20.49
N VAL A 230 -2.27 -12.45 -21.33
CA VAL A 230 -1.59 -12.91 -22.57
C VAL A 230 -0.51 -13.97 -22.30
N ASN A 231 0.05 -13.96 -21.10
CA ASN A 231 1.08 -14.88 -20.61
C ASN A 231 0.54 -15.87 -19.56
N PHE A 232 -0.76 -16.17 -19.52
CA PHE A 232 -1.32 -17.13 -18.56
C PHE A 232 -0.72 -18.55 -18.70
N TYR A 233 -0.43 -18.98 -19.94
CA TYR A 233 0.23 -20.26 -20.22
C TYR A 233 1.73 -20.06 -20.49
N ASP A 234 2.41 -19.41 -19.56
CA ASP A 234 3.84 -19.16 -19.64
C ASP A 234 4.66 -20.47 -19.56
N GLY A 235 5.66 -20.60 -20.44
CA GLY A 235 6.59 -21.73 -20.46
C GLY A 235 7.89 -21.49 -19.68
N TYR A 236 8.09 -20.27 -19.17
CA TYR A 236 9.23 -19.84 -18.34
C TYR A 236 10.60 -20.02 -19.01
N GLU A 237 10.66 -19.99 -20.35
CA GLU A 237 11.91 -20.14 -21.10
C GLU A 237 12.95 -19.10 -20.67
N GLY A 238 14.17 -19.55 -20.35
CA GLY A 238 15.26 -18.68 -19.88
C GLY A 238 15.10 -18.11 -18.46
N ARG A 239 14.04 -18.47 -17.72
CA ARG A 239 13.71 -17.94 -16.38
C ARG A 239 13.64 -19.06 -15.33
N PRO A 240 14.78 -19.61 -14.87
CA PRO A 240 14.81 -20.79 -14.01
C PRO A 240 14.14 -20.59 -12.64
N ALA A 241 14.14 -19.37 -12.11
CA ALA A 241 13.45 -19.07 -10.86
C ALA A 241 11.92 -19.11 -11.06
N ALA A 242 11.41 -18.55 -12.17
CA ALA A 242 10.01 -18.60 -12.57
C ALA A 242 9.55 -20.06 -12.82
N ALA A 243 10.38 -20.88 -13.46
CA ALA A 243 10.05 -22.28 -13.73
C ALA A 243 9.90 -23.14 -12.47
N ALA A 244 10.40 -22.68 -11.32
CA ALA A 244 10.55 -23.48 -10.13
C ALA A 244 9.59 -23.09 -8.99
N GLN A 245 8.80 -22.02 -9.11
CA GLN A 245 7.84 -21.60 -8.08
C GLN A 245 6.68 -22.60 -7.90
N GLU A 246 5.93 -22.42 -6.81
CA GLU A 246 4.75 -23.21 -6.44
C GLU A 246 3.52 -22.32 -6.17
N MET A 247 3.15 -21.50 -7.16
CA MET A 247 2.06 -20.51 -7.12
C MET A 247 1.25 -20.41 -8.42
N GLU A 248 1.42 -21.36 -9.35
CA GLU A 248 0.54 -21.50 -10.53
C GLU A 248 -0.93 -21.75 -10.16
N ILE A 249 -1.84 -21.06 -10.83
CA ILE A 249 -3.30 -21.23 -10.72
C ILE A 249 -3.70 -22.64 -11.16
N ALA A 250 -3.14 -23.14 -12.26
CA ALA A 250 -3.49 -24.47 -12.77
C ALA A 250 -3.13 -25.58 -11.78
N ARG A 251 -1.94 -25.48 -11.16
CA ARG A 251 -1.31 -26.59 -10.44
C ARG A 251 -1.36 -26.46 -8.92
N HIS A 252 -1.09 -25.28 -8.38
CA HIS A 252 -0.86 -25.07 -6.94
C HIS A 252 -2.06 -24.46 -6.22
N MET A 253 -3.02 -23.88 -6.95
CA MET A 253 -4.28 -23.41 -6.37
C MET A 253 -5.13 -24.59 -5.90
N ASP A 254 -5.54 -24.51 -4.65
CA ASP A 254 -6.25 -25.55 -3.90
C ASP A 254 -7.77 -25.43 -4.08
N LEU A 255 -8.42 -26.51 -4.49
CA LEU A 255 -9.86 -26.48 -4.76
C LEU A 255 -10.70 -26.13 -3.52
N VAL A 256 -10.35 -26.66 -2.35
CA VAL A 256 -11.15 -26.50 -1.13
C VAL A 256 -10.85 -25.17 -0.46
N TYR A 257 -9.57 -24.85 -0.26
CA TYR A 257 -9.10 -23.65 0.41
C TYR A 257 -9.30 -22.39 -0.45
N ASP A 258 -8.91 -22.41 -1.72
CA ASP A 258 -8.94 -21.23 -2.58
C ASP A 258 -10.26 -21.06 -3.31
N LEU A 259 -10.83 -22.14 -3.82
CA LEU A 259 -12.00 -22.08 -4.69
C LEU A 259 -13.30 -22.48 -3.98
N LYS A 260 -13.23 -22.74 -2.67
CA LYS A 260 -14.38 -23.02 -1.80
C LYS A 260 -15.15 -24.26 -2.21
N MET A 261 -14.50 -25.21 -2.88
CA MET A 261 -15.08 -26.50 -3.26
C MET A 261 -15.13 -27.47 -2.07
N ALA A 262 -15.59 -26.96 -0.93
CA ALA A 262 -15.72 -27.69 0.33
C ALA A 262 -17.11 -28.30 0.40
N ASP A 263 -17.31 -29.40 -0.30
CA ASP A 263 -18.58 -30.11 -0.34
C ASP A 263 -18.96 -30.71 1.03
N LYS A 264 -20.27 -30.87 1.25
CA LYS A 264 -20.82 -31.30 2.55
C LYS A 264 -20.66 -32.80 2.77
N GLU A 265 -20.63 -33.56 1.70
CA GLU A 265 -20.44 -35.01 1.68
C GLU A 265 -18.98 -35.39 1.95
N GLY A 266 -18.04 -34.47 1.70
CA GLY A 266 -16.61 -34.69 1.87
C GLY A 266 -16.02 -35.59 0.79
N GLU A 267 -16.47 -35.42 -0.45
CA GLU A 267 -16.02 -36.16 -1.63
C GLU A 267 -14.89 -35.42 -2.38
N ILE A 268 -14.85 -34.09 -2.29
CA ILE A 268 -13.78 -33.29 -2.90
C ILE A 268 -12.60 -33.22 -1.92
N HIS A 269 -11.45 -33.72 -2.35
CA HIS A 269 -10.22 -33.71 -1.56
C HIS A 269 -9.05 -33.07 -2.30
N THR A 270 -8.12 -32.55 -1.51
CA THR A 270 -6.91 -31.88 -1.98
C THR A 270 -5.68 -32.35 -1.21
N ASP A 271 -4.51 -32.36 -1.84
CA ASP A 271 -3.27 -32.89 -1.27
C ASP A 271 -2.23 -31.81 -0.92
N THR A 272 -2.65 -30.54 -0.87
CA THR A 272 -1.79 -29.39 -0.56
C THR A 272 -1.52 -29.21 0.94
N GLY A 273 -2.27 -29.93 1.81
CA GLY A 273 -2.29 -29.71 3.25
C GLY A 273 -3.13 -28.51 3.71
N LEU A 274 -3.83 -27.84 2.79
CA LEU A 274 -4.68 -26.67 3.08
C LEU A 274 -6.16 -27.04 3.30
N GLU A 275 -6.57 -28.28 3.01
CA GLU A 275 -7.97 -28.73 3.07
C GLU A 275 -8.63 -28.44 4.43
N ASP A 276 -7.97 -28.83 5.52
CA ASP A 276 -8.50 -28.66 6.88
C ASP A 276 -8.73 -27.18 7.21
N TYR A 277 -7.82 -26.31 6.79
CA TYR A 277 -7.98 -24.86 6.92
C TYR A 277 -9.14 -24.36 6.06
N GLY A 278 -9.26 -24.87 4.84
CA GLY A 278 -10.36 -24.61 3.90
C GLY A 278 -11.72 -24.86 4.53
N ARG A 279 -11.92 -26.07 5.03
CA ARG A 279 -13.15 -26.53 5.67
C ARG A 279 -13.41 -25.81 7.00
N ALA A 280 -12.37 -25.47 7.75
CA ALA A 280 -12.52 -24.78 9.03
C ALA A 280 -13.01 -23.32 8.89
N MET A 281 -12.72 -22.63 7.78
CA MET A 281 -13.15 -21.24 7.57
C MET A 281 -14.67 -21.08 7.60
N TYR A 282 -15.41 -22.05 7.04
CA TYR A 282 -16.88 -22.08 7.05
C TYR A 282 -17.45 -22.09 8.47
N ASN A 283 -16.77 -22.75 9.42
CA ASN A 283 -17.26 -22.89 10.79
C ASN A 283 -17.25 -21.59 11.58
N ARG A 284 -16.59 -20.55 11.09
CA ARG A 284 -16.61 -19.23 11.72
C ARG A 284 -17.89 -18.45 11.47
N MET A 285 -18.58 -18.73 10.36
CA MET A 285 -19.76 -17.99 9.95
C MET A 285 -20.95 -18.23 10.90
N SER A 286 -21.76 -17.18 11.10
CA SER A 286 -23.06 -17.27 11.76
C SER A 286 -24.04 -18.10 10.92
N PRO A 287 -25.16 -18.58 11.49
CA PRO A 287 -26.18 -19.31 10.73
C PRO A 287 -26.68 -18.55 9.49
N GLU A 288 -26.86 -17.24 9.60
CA GLU A 288 -27.31 -16.37 8.50
C GLU A 288 -26.24 -16.27 7.41
N GLN A 289 -24.97 -16.09 7.80
CA GLN A 289 -23.84 -16.04 6.88
C GLN A 289 -23.67 -17.38 6.15
N LYS A 290 -23.77 -18.51 6.87
CA LYS A 290 -23.73 -19.86 6.28
C LYS A 290 -24.85 -20.07 5.27
N LYS A 291 -26.06 -19.63 5.59
CA LYS A 291 -27.20 -19.74 4.66
C LYS A 291 -26.94 -18.97 3.36
N ALA A 292 -26.42 -17.75 3.44
CA ALA A 292 -26.07 -16.97 2.24
C ALA A 292 -24.94 -17.64 1.44
N TRP A 293 -23.90 -18.10 2.15
CA TRP A 293 -22.78 -18.82 1.56
C TRP A 293 -23.20 -20.09 0.82
N ASP A 294 -23.96 -20.97 1.48
CA ASP A 294 -24.48 -22.22 0.91
C ASP A 294 -25.37 -21.95 -0.31
N THR A 295 -26.23 -20.93 -0.24
CA THR A 295 -27.11 -20.55 -1.36
C THR A 295 -26.30 -20.21 -2.62
N TYR A 296 -25.10 -19.65 -2.46
CA TYR A 296 -24.22 -19.28 -3.55
C TYR A 296 -23.29 -20.41 -3.99
N TYR A 297 -22.58 -21.05 -3.06
CA TYR A 297 -21.54 -22.02 -3.38
C TYR A 297 -22.05 -23.45 -3.59
N ASP A 298 -23.15 -23.89 -2.95
CA ASP A 298 -23.62 -25.28 -3.14
C ASP A 298 -23.93 -25.58 -4.62
N PRO A 299 -24.64 -24.72 -5.39
CA PRO A 299 -24.88 -24.98 -6.81
C PRO A 299 -23.59 -25.02 -7.64
N ILE A 300 -22.59 -24.18 -7.31
CA ILE A 300 -21.29 -24.14 -8.00
C ILE A 300 -20.51 -25.43 -7.75
N ILE A 301 -20.56 -25.95 -6.52
CA ILE A 301 -19.93 -27.22 -6.13
C ILE A 301 -20.56 -28.39 -6.90
N GLU A 302 -21.88 -28.43 -6.99
CA GLU A 302 -22.57 -29.49 -7.74
C GLU A 302 -22.25 -29.41 -9.24
N GLU A 303 -22.27 -28.22 -9.84
CA GLU A 303 -21.85 -28.03 -11.24
C GLU A 303 -20.40 -28.48 -11.47
N PHE A 304 -19.50 -28.12 -10.55
CA PHE A 304 -18.10 -28.55 -10.62
C PHE A 304 -17.97 -30.08 -10.59
N LYS A 305 -18.69 -30.76 -9.68
CA LYS A 305 -18.71 -32.24 -9.60
C LYS A 305 -19.24 -32.88 -10.89
N GLU A 306 -20.30 -32.32 -11.48
CA GLU A 306 -20.91 -32.85 -12.72
C GLU A 306 -20.05 -32.61 -13.96
N SER A 307 -19.30 -31.51 -13.99
CA SER A 307 -18.55 -31.06 -15.16
C SER A 307 -17.36 -31.95 -15.56
N GLY A 308 -16.74 -32.63 -14.59
CA GLY A 308 -15.55 -33.47 -14.83
C GLY A 308 -14.36 -32.70 -15.43
N LEU A 309 -14.24 -31.39 -15.14
CA LEU A 309 -13.21 -30.51 -15.70
C LEU A 309 -11.80 -31.03 -15.46
N SER A 310 -10.96 -30.96 -16.50
CA SER A 310 -9.56 -31.37 -16.42
C SER A 310 -8.66 -30.54 -17.34
N GLY A 311 -7.35 -30.61 -17.12
CA GLY A 311 -6.35 -29.95 -17.97
C GLY A 311 -6.63 -28.45 -18.15
N LYS A 312 -6.72 -28.02 -19.41
CA LYS A 312 -6.89 -26.61 -19.76
C LYS A 312 -8.22 -26.04 -19.26
N GLU A 313 -9.32 -26.79 -19.39
CA GLU A 313 -10.65 -26.34 -18.98
C GLU A 313 -10.73 -26.12 -17.47
N LEU A 314 -10.09 -27.00 -16.68
CA LEU A 314 -9.97 -26.82 -15.24
C LEU A 314 -9.15 -25.56 -14.91
N ALA A 315 -8.02 -25.34 -15.59
CA ALA A 315 -7.18 -24.16 -15.34
C ALA A 315 -7.91 -22.84 -15.59
N GLU A 316 -8.66 -22.73 -16.69
CA GLU A 316 -9.45 -21.54 -17.00
C GLU A 316 -10.64 -21.36 -16.05
N TRP A 317 -11.27 -22.45 -15.62
CA TRP A 317 -12.33 -22.41 -14.60
C TRP A 317 -11.78 -21.93 -13.24
N LYS A 318 -10.63 -22.46 -12.81
CA LYS A 318 -9.94 -22.02 -11.59
C LYS A 318 -9.61 -20.54 -11.66
N TYR A 319 -9.04 -20.08 -12.78
CA TYR A 319 -8.75 -18.68 -13.02
C TYR A 319 -9.99 -17.79 -12.87
N ARG A 320 -11.09 -18.15 -13.54
CA ARG A 320 -12.33 -17.38 -13.47
C ARG A 320 -12.85 -17.28 -12.04
N ARG A 321 -12.92 -18.41 -11.31
CA ARG A 321 -13.38 -18.43 -9.91
C ARG A 321 -12.49 -17.60 -9.00
N TYR A 322 -11.17 -17.74 -9.15
CA TYR A 322 -10.19 -16.92 -8.43
C TYR A 322 -10.46 -15.42 -8.62
N MET A 323 -10.55 -14.97 -9.87
CA MET A 323 -10.76 -13.55 -10.17
C MET A 323 -12.12 -13.04 -9.69
N GLN A 324 -13.19 -13.83 -9.84
CA GLN A 324 -14.53 -13.49 -9.34
C GLN A 324 -14.53 -13.26 -7.82
N ASP A 325 -13.91 -14.16 -7.07
CA ASP A 325 -13.84 -14.06 -5.61
C ASP A 325 -12.93 -12.90 -5.17
N TYR A 326 -11.77 -12.76 -5.81
CA TYR A 326 -10.83 -11.66 -5.55
C TYR A 326 -11.48 -10.28 -5.77
N MET A 327 -12.15 -10.07 -6.90
CA MET A 327 -12.84 -8.82 -7.22
C MET A 327 -14.06 -8.57 -6.31
N SER A 328 -14.79 -9.62 -5.94
CA SER A 328 -15.92 -9.51 -4.99
C SER A 328 -15.45 -9.07 -3.60
N VAL A 329 -14.26 -9.49 -3.17
CA VAL A 329 -13.64 -9.01 -1.94
C VAL A 329 -13.24 -7.53 -2.05
N ILE A 330 -12.66 -7.11 -3.17
CA ILE A 330 -12.27 -5.69 -3.38
C ILE A 330 -13.48 -4.77 -3.37
N ARG A 331 -14.63 -5.21 -3.87
CA ARG A 331 -15.87 -4.42 -3.82
C ARG A 331 -16.23 -3.98 -2.39
N SER A 332 -15.97 -4.82 -1.40
CA SER A 332 -16.13 -4.45 0.02
C SER A 332 -15.10 -3.40 0.46
N VAL A 333 -13.86 -3.48 -0.02
CA VAL A 333 -12.80 -2.51 0.28
C VAL A 333 -13.18 -1.14 -0.27
N ASP A 334 -13.56 -1.05 -1.53
CA ASP A 334 -13.95 0.21 -2.16
C ASP A 334 -15.13 0.86 -1.41
N ARG A 335 -16.18 0.10 -1.10
CA ARG A 335 -17.30 0.58 -0.30
C ARG A 335 -16.86 1.17 1.05
N ASN A 336 -15.94 0.51 1.75
CA ASN A 336 -15.45 0.97 3.06
C ASN A 336 -14.50 2.17 2.97
N VAL A 337 -13.69 2.27 1.91
CA VAL A 337 -12.94 3.50 1.61
C VAL A 337 -13.92 4.67 1.43
N GLY A 338 -15.04 4.45 0.73
CA GLY A 338 -16.12 5.43 0.59
C GLY A 338 -16.65 5.91 1.94
N ARG A 339 -16.99 4.98 2.84
CA ARG A 339 -17.46 5.29 4.21
C ARG A 339 -16.47 6.15 4.98
N VAL A 340 -15.16 5.86 4.85
CA VAL A 340 -14.11 6.64 5.52
C VAL A 340 -13.99 8.04 4.95
N ILE A 341 -14.00 8.18 3.62
CA ILE A 341 -13.95 9.50 2.96
C ILE A 341 -15.18 10.32 3.34
N ASP A 342 -16.37 9.73 3.31
CA ASP A 342 -17.62 10.40 3.65
C ASP A 342 -17.60 10.89 5.11
N TYR A 343 -17.15 10.05 6.05
CA TYR A 343 -16.95 10.46 7.45
C TYR A 343 -15.98 11.64 7.59
N LEU A 344 -14.83 11.61 6.89
CA LEU A 344 -13.87 12.71 6.92
C LEU A 344 -14.47 14.01 6.38
N GLN A 345 -15.30 13.94 5.34
CA GLN A 345 -15.96 15.10 4.74
C GLN A 345 -17.04 15.66 5.67
N GLU A 346 -17.93 14.81 6.18
CA GLU A 346 -19.03 15.19 7.07
C GLU A 346 -18.54 15.83 8.37
N ASN A 347 -17.36 15.43 8.86
CA ASN A 347 -16.76 15.95 10.09
C ASN A 347 -15.70 17.03 9.86
N GLY A 348 -15.56 17.54 8.63
CA GLY A 348 -14.62 18.61 8.30
C GLY A 348 -13.15 18.24 8.49
N LEU A 349 -12.83 16.95 8.50
CA LEU A 349 -11.47 16.41 8.59
C LEU A 349 -10.79 16.30 7.23
N TRP A 350 -11.56 16.18 6.15
CA TRP A 350 -11.05 16.06 4.77
C TRP A 350 -10.07 17.19 4.42
N GLU A 351 -10.42 18.43 4.74
CA GLU A 351 -9.61 19.64 4.46
C GLU A 351 -8.31 19.76 5.28
N ASN A 352 -8.05 18.81 6.19
CA ASN A 352 -6.86 18.80 7.05
C ASN A 352 -6.35 17.37 7.29
N THR A 353 -6.53 16.45 6.35
CA THR A 353 -6.04 15.07 6.47
C THR A 353 -5.34 14.64 5.17
N ILE A 354 -4.09 14.22 5.29
CA ILE A 354 -3.42 13.47 4.23
C ILE A 354 -4.01 12.06 4.22
N VAL A 355 -4.60 11.65 3.10
CA VAL A 355 -5.14 10.29 2.94
C VAL A 355 -4.31 9.55 1.91
N VAL A 356 -3.67 8.46 2.34
CA VAL A 356 -2.94 7.55 1.45
C VAL A 356 -3.74 6.26 1.35
N TYR A 357 -3.97 5.80 0.12
CA TYR A 357 -4.46 4.45 -0.16
C TYR A 357 -3.37 3.66 -0.89
N THR A 358 -3.08 2.46 -0.41
CA THR A 358 -2.06 1.58 -1.01
C THR A 358 -2.31 0.10 -0.68
N SER A 359 -1.41 -0.76 -1.13
CA SER A 359 -1.29 -2.15 -0.66
C SER A 359 0.10 -2.44 -0.11
N ASP A 360 0.24 -3.43 0.76
CA ASP A 360 1.55 -3.84 1.26
C ASP A 360 2.43 -4.46 0.16
N GLN A 361 1.88 -4.93 -0.96
CA GLN A 361 2.58 -5.29 -2.20
C GLN A 361 1.58 -5.42 -3.37
N GLY A 362 2.09 -5.63 -4.58
CA GLY A 362 1.29 -5.99 -5.74
C GLY A 362 1.04 -7.50 -5.80
N PHE A 363 0.16 -7.94 -6.69
CA PHE A 363 -0.29 -9.32 -6.77
C PHE A 363 -0.51 -9.76 -8.22
N TYR A 364 -0.25 -11.03 -8.52
CA TYR A 364 -0.54 -11.62 -9.83
C TYR A 364 -2.02 -11.94 -9.98
N MET A 365 -2.65 -11.38 -11.01
CA MET A 365 -4.02 -11.62 -11.46
C MET A 365 -4.04 -12.69 -12.58
N GLY A 366 -3.16 -13.70 -12.50
CA GLY A 366 -2.97 -14.73 -13.51
C GLY A 366 -1.88 -14.45 -14.54
N GLU A 367 -1.19 -13.30 -14.49
CA GLU A 367 0.01 -13.08 -15.29
C GLU A 367 1.03 -14.16 -14.94
N HIS A 368 1.73 -14.68 -15.95
CA HIS A 368 2.59 -15.87 -15.85
C HIS A 368 1.88 -17.16 -15.38
N GLY A 369 0.54 -17.15 -15.32
CA GLY A 369 -0.26 -18.25 -14.79
C GLY A 369 -0.32 -18.28 -13.26
N TRP A 370 0.04 -17.20 -12.57
CA TRP A 370 0.27 -17.19 -11.12
C TRP A 370 -0.78 -16.44 -10.32
N PHE A 371 -0.84 -16.77 -9.03
CA PHE A 371 -1.32 -15.90 -7.96
C PHE A 371 -0.15 -15.65 -6.98
N ASP A 372 -0.38 -14.92 -5.89
CA ASP A 372 0.63 -14.55 -4.90
C ASP A 372 1.56 -13.39 -5.34
N LYS A 373 2.74 -13.27 -4.72
CA LYS A 373 3.64 -12.10 -4.80
C LYS A 373 5.11 -12.56 -4.83
N ARG A 374 6.00 -11.96 -4.03
CA ARG A 374 7.41 -12.34 -3.75
C ARG A 374 8.44 -11.99 -4.82
N PHE A 375 8.16 -12.22 -6.09
CA PHE A 375 9.11 -11.90 -7.17
C PHE A 375 9.28 -10.39 -7.34
N MET A 376 10.40 -9.99 -7.97
CA MET A 376 10.65 -8.60 -8.36
C MET A 376 9.98 -8.23 -9.70
N TYR A 377 9.18 -9.11 -10.32
CA TYR A 377 8.40 -8.75 -11.50
C TYR A 377 7.33 -7.70 -11.16
N GLU A 378 6.92 -6.90 -12.15
CA GLU A 378 6.15 -5.66 -11.96
C GLU A 378 4.85 -5.90 -11.20
N GLU A 379 4.10 -6.97 -11.49
CA GLU A 379 2.81 -7.25 -10.86
C GLU A 379 2.92 -7.45 -9.35
N SER A 380 4.03 -8.04 -8.86
CA SER A 380 4.28 -8.22 -7.43
C SER A 380 4.98 -7.03 -6.80
N PHE A 381 5.95 -6.45 -7.50
CA PHE A 381 6.85 -5.42 -6.96
C PHE A 381 6.18 -4.03 -6.91
N ARG A 382 5.29 -3.72 -7.87
CA ARG A 382 4.57 -2.46 -7.98
C ARG A 382 3.29 -2.47 -7.16
N THR A 383 3.04 -1.41 -6.40
CA THR A 383 1.82 -1.25 -5.62
C THR A 383 0.97 -0.10 -6.14
N PRO A 384 -0.37 -0.16 -5.97
CA PRO A 384 -1.18 1.03 -6.09
C PRO A 384 -0.82 2.01 -4.97
N MET A 385 -0.82 3.30 -5.28
CA MET A 385 -0.65 4.40 -4.33
C MET A 385 -1.41 5.63 -4.84
N LEU A 386 -2.52 5.94 -4.19
CA LEU A 386 -3.29 7.16 -4.40
C LEU A 386 -3.19 8.04 -3.16
N VAL A 387 -3.01 9.35 -3.33
CA VAL A 387 -2.80 10.27 -2.20
C VAL A 387 -3.64 11.53 -2.35
N HIS A 388 -4.55 11.76 -1.41
CA HIS A 388 -5.16 13.06 -1.21
C HIS A 388 -4.29 13.91 -0.27
N TYR A 389 -3.92 15.11 -0.72
CA TYR A 389 -3.29 16.13 0.11
C TYR A 389 -4.11 17.43 0.01
N PRO A 390 -4.65 17.97 1.12
CA PRO A 390 -5.51 19.15 1.07
C PRO A 390 -4.82 20.36 0.44
N GLY A 391 -5.39 20.89 -0.64
CA GLY A 391 -4.84 22.00 -1.43
C GLY A 391 -3.54 21.68 -2.17
N GLY A 392 -3.21 20.40 -2.33
CA GLY A 392 -2.01 19.91 -3.02
C GLY A 392 -2.17 19.81 -4.54
N TYR A 393 -1.16 19.19 -5.16
CA TYR A 393 -1.18 18.87 -6.57
C TYR A 393 -2.21 17.78 -6.88
N GLN A 394 -2.80 17.87 -8.07
CA GLN A 394 -3.74 16.88 -8.58
C GLN A 394 -3.28 16.38 -9.95
N GLY A 395 -3.22 15.07 -10.13
CA GLY A 395 -2.78 14.44 -11.38
C GLY A 395 -1.91 13.20 -11.16
N GLU A 396 -1.29 12.73 -12.22
CA GLU A 396 -0.38 11.58 -12.17
C GLU A 396 1.05 12.02 -11.83
N ILE A 397 1.74 11.20 -11.02
CA ILE A 397 3.18 11.32 -10.77
C ILE A 397 3.85 9.98 -11.08
N ASP A 398 4.86 10.01 -11.94
CA ASP A 398 5.62 8.84 -12.39
C ASP A 398 6.99 8.69 -11.68
N ALA A 399 7.25 9.51 -10.66
CA ALA A 399 8.44 9.43 -9.84
C ALA A 399 8.52 8.10 -9.07
N PHE A 400 9.73 7.55 -8.89
CA PHE A 400 9.93 6.31 -8.13
C PHE A 400 9.72 6.49 -6.63
N VAL A 401 8.60 5.99 -6.14
CA VAL A 401 8.28 5.90 -4.72
C VAL A 401 8.42 4.46 -4.25
N GLN A 402 8.86 4.29 -3.02
CA GLN A 402 8.99 3.01 -2.36
C GLN A 402 8.37 3.06 -0.97
N ASN A 403 7.82 1.96 -0.46
CA ASN A 403 7.14 1.92 0.85
C ASN A 403 7.98 2.42 2.05
N ILE A 404 9.32 2.46 1.93
CA ILE A 404 10.22 3.10 2.92
C ILE A 404 10.10 4.63 2.99
N ASP A 405 9.46 5.27 2.02
CA ASP A 405 9.33 6.73 1.90
C ASP A 405 8.15 7.30 2.68
N HIS A 406 7.19 6.46 3.07
CA HIS A 406 6.03 6.90 3.85
C HIS A 406 6.46 7.48 5.20
N ALA A 407 7.38 6.81 5.91
CA ALA A 407 7.91 7.26 7.19
C ALA A 407 8.50 8.69 7.14
N PRO A 408 9.51 9.01 6.30
CA PRO A 408 10.05 10.36 6.23
C PRO A 408 9.02 11.38 5.73
N THR A 409 8.10 11.00 4.84
CA THR A 409 7.04 11.90 4.36
C THR A 409 6.08 12.31 5.47
N PHE A 410 5.64 11.37 6.30
CA PHE A 410 4.76 11.65 7.44
C PHE A 410 5.44 12.51 8.49
N LEU A 411 6.73 12.27 8.76
CA LEU A 411 7.52 13.09 9.67
C LEU A 411 7.69 14.51 9.14
N GLU A 412 8.03 14.69 7.86
CA GLU A 412 8.15 16.03 7.25
C GLU A 412 6.81 16.78 7.28
N ALA A 413 5.71 16.10 6.94
CA ALA A 413 4.37 16.69 6.97
C ALA A 413 3.96 17.14 8.38
N ALA A 414 4.43 16.41 9.40
CA ALA A 414 4.23 16.74 10.80
C ALA A 414 5.18 17.82 11.34
N GLY A 415 6.20 18.21 10.57
CA GLY A 415 7.28 19.08 11.07
C GLY A 415 8.17 18.39 12.11
N ALA A 416 8.17 17.06 12.17
CA ALA A 416 9.03 16.26 13.03
C ALA A 416 10.42 16.11 12.41
N GLU A 417 11.43 15.87 13.25
CA GLU A 417 12.77 15.52 12.79
C GLU A 417 12.76 14.16 12.07
N ILE A 418 13.49 14.06 10.96
CA ILE A 418 13.72 12.81 10.23
C ILE A 418 15.11 12.31 10.61
N PRO A 419 15.21 11.21 11.38
CA PRO A 419 16.51 10.66 11.79
C PRO A 419 17.33 10.16 10.59
N GLU A 420 18.66 10.29 10.68
CA GLU A 420 19.59 9.93 9.61
C GLU A 420 19.60 8.44 9.24
N ASP A 421 19.07 7.57 10.11
CA ASP A 421 19.02 6.12 9.89
C ASP A 421 17.79 5.67 9.08
N ILE A 422 16.84 6.57 8.77
CA ILE A 422 15.78 6.34 7.79
C ILE A 422 16.40 6.35 6.39
N GLN A 423 16.10 5.33 5.60
CA GLN A 423 16.67 5.11 4.27
C GLN A 423 15.79 5.62 3.13
N GLY A 424 14.48 5.80 3.40
CA GLY A 424 13.56 6.41 2.45
C GLY A 424 13.78 7.92 2.32
N GLU A 425 13.14 8.51 1.31
CA GLU A 425 13.16 9.95 1.04
C GLU A 425 11.72 10.48 1.05
N SER A 426 11.51 11.70 1.55
CA SER A 426 10.16 12.26 1.62
C SER A 426 9.66 12.68 0.22
N TYR A 427 8.48 12.19 -0.16
CA TYR A 427 7.77 12.59 -1.39
C TYR A 427 6.83 13.78 -1.17
N LEU A 428 6.93 14.50 -0.04
CA LEU A 428 6.01 15.60 0.31
C LEU A 428 5.98 16.73 -0.73
N SER A 429 7.08 16.98 -1.45
CA SER A 429 7.12 17.99 -2.51
C SER A 429 6.14 17.65 -3.65
N PHE A 430 6.10 16.38 -4.08
CA PHE A 430 5.16 15.93 -5.10
C PHE A 430 3.72 16.16 -4.65
N LEU A 431 3.39 15.88 -3.39
CA LEU A 431 2.05 16.13 -2.85
C LEU A 431 1.66 17.60 -2.88
N LYS A 432 2.60 18.51 -2.59
CA LYS A 432 2.33 19.94 -2.47
C LYS A 432 2.25 20.65 -3.80
N ASP A 433 3.16 20.38 -4.73
CA ASP A 433 3.29 21.16 -5.97
C ASP A 433 3.60 20.34 -7.23
N GLY A 434 3.58 19.00 -7.13
CA GLY A 434 3.77 18.08 -8.25
C GLY A 434 5.22 18.04 -8.76
N LYS A 435 6.19 18.46 -7.94
CA LYS A 435 7.60 18.58 -8.35
C LYS A 435 8.53 17.79 -7.45
N GLU A 436 9.65 17.41 -8.05
CA GLU A 436 10.78 16.85 -7.32
C GLU A 436 11.25 17.79 -6.20
N PRO A 437 11.86 17.24 -5.13
CA PRO A 437 12.47 18.04 -4.08
C PRO A 437 13.47 19.06 -4.64
N ARG A 438 13.47 20.27 -4.06
CA ARG A 438 14.26 21.42 -4.57
C ARG A 438 15.76 21.23 -4.52
N ASP A 439 16.25 20.29 -3.72
CA ASP A 439 17.67 19.94 -3.69
C ASP A 439 18.09 19.08 -4.91
N GLY A 440 17.13 18.74 -5.79
CA GLY A 440 17.35 18.02 -7.04
C GLY A 440 17.76 16.57 -6.86
N ARG A 441 17.56 16.02 -5.65
CA ARG A 441 17.90 14.64 -5.32
C ARG A 441 16.60 13.84 -5.22
N TRP A 442 16.16 13.30 -6.35
CA TRP A 442 15.23 12.18 -6.38
C TRP A 442 15.90 11.00 -7.05
N ARG A 443 15.53 9.78 -6.63
CA ARG A 443 16.18 8.58 -7.12
C ARG A 443 15.81 8.27 -8.57
N GLU A 444 16.80 7.79 -9.32
CA GLU A 444 16.63 7.29 -10.68
C GLU A 444 16.48 5.75 -10.75
N ALA A 445 16.52 5.07 -9.60
CA ALA A 445 16.46 3.61 -9.53
C ALA A 445 15.97 3.14 -8.16
N LEU A 446 15.37 1.96 -8.16
CA LEU A 446 14.85 1.28 -6.97
C LEU A 446 15.68 0.04 -6.65
N TYR A 447 15.85 -0.23 -5.36
CA TYR A 447 16.49 -1.45 -4.85
C TYR A 447 15.44 -2.41 -4.28
N TYR A 448 15.62 -3.70 -4.50
CA TYR A 448 14.74 -4.75 -3.99
C TYR A 448 15.55 -5.90 -3.40
N HIS A 449 15.07 -6.52 -2.34
CA HIS A 449 15.65 -7.76 -1.80
C HIS A 449 14.61 -8.63 -1.08
N TYR A 450 14.42 -9.85 -1.59
CA TYR A 450 13.56 -10.90 -1.05
C TYR A 450 14.36 -12.06 -0.45
N TYR A 451 13.89 -12.60 0.68
CA TYR A 451 14.67 -13.54 1.51
C TYR A 451 13.97 -14.88 1.83
N GLU A 452 12.65 -14.97 1.72
CA GLU A 452 11.85 -16.08 2.27
C GLU A 452 11.93 -17.34 1.39
N TYR A 453 13.06 -18.06 1.51
CA TYR A 453 13.28 -19.35 0.85
C TYR A 453 14.31 -20.21 1.60
N PRO A 454 14.12 -21.54 1.76
CA PRO A 454 12.90 -22.29 1.45
C PRO A 454 11.68 -21.79 2.23
N GLY A 455 10.51 -21.76 1.59
CA GLY A 455 9.27 -21.19 2.14
C GLY A 455 8.06 -21.49 1.23
N GLU A 456 6.87 -21.07 1.66
CA GLU A 456 5.63 -21.21 0.86
C GLU A 456 5.81 -20.58 -0.53
N HIS A 457 5.22 -21.19 -1.56
CA HIS A 457 5.33 -20.82 -2.97
C HIS A 457 6.72 -20.97 -3.61
N ALA A 458 7.72 -21.44 -2.86
CA ALA A 458 9.05 -21.79 -3.36
C ALA A 458 9.74 -20.70 -4.20
N VAL A 459 9.45 -19.42 -3.98
CA VAL A 459 10.14 -18.33 -4.71
C VAL A 459 11.56 -18.19 -4.18
N ARG A 460 12.56 -18.17 -5.06
CA ARG A 460 13.99 -18.15 -4.66
C ARG A 460 14.39 -16.79 -4.11
N ARG A 461 15.42 -16.77 -3.26
CA ARG A 461 15.97 -15.51 -2.75
C ARG A 461 16.56 -14.70 -3.89
N HIS A 462 16.33 -13.40 -3.89
CA HIS A 462 16.84 -12.53 -4.94
C HIS A 462 16.92 -11.08 -4.50
N TYR A 463 17.81 -10.35 -5.13
CA TYR A 463 17.88 -8.90 -5.07
C TYR A 463 18.05 -8.33 -6.46
N GLY A 464 17.75 -7.04 -6.62
CA GLY A 464 17.86 -6.42 -7.93
C GLY A 464 17.73 -4.90 -7.91
N ILE A 465 17.87 -4.36 -9.11
CA ILE A 465 17.69 -2.94 -9.41
C ILE A 465 16.65 -2.77 -10.51
N ARG A 466 15.75 -1.80 -10.34
CA ARG A 466 14.83 -1.35 -11.38
C ARG A 466 15.09 0.11 -11.71
N THR A 467 15.21 0.40 -12.99
CA THR A 467 15.33 1.76 -13.56
C THR A 467 14.07 2.07 -14.37
N ASP A 468 14.02 3.24 -15.02
CA ASP A 468 12.95 3.64 -15.93
C ASP A 468 12.72 2.66 -17.08
N ARG A 469 13.79 2.03 -17.56
CA ARG A 469 13.71 1.11 -18.70
C ARG A 469 14.11 -0.32 -18.39
N TYR A 470 15.09 -0.55 -17.52
CA TYR A 470 15.66 -1.87 -17.32
C TYR A 470 15.53 -2.37 -15.89
N LYS A 471 15.37 -3.69 -15.75
CA LYS A 471 15.43 -4.42 -14.48
C LYS A 471 16.54 -5.47 -14.53
N LEU A 472 17.37 -5.53 -13.49
CA LEU A 472 18.40 -6.55 -13.34
C LEU A 472 18.19 -7.26 -12.00
N ILE A 473 18.01 -8.57 -12.04
CA ILE A 473 17.71 -9.42 -10.89
C ILE A 473 18.79 -10.49 -10.77
N HIS A 474 19.24 -10.74 -9.54
CA HIS A 474 20.10 -11.88 -9.22
C HIS A 474 19.37 -12.79 -8.24
N PHE A 475 19.09 -14.01 -8.68
CA PHE A 475 18.61 -15.09 -7.84
C PHE A 475 19.81 -15.86 -7.28
N TYR A 476 19.83 -16.03 -5.96
CA TYR A 476 20.95 -16.62 -5.24
C TYR A 476 20.48 -17.68 -4.22
N GLY A 477 21.41 -18.52 -3.76
CA GLY A 477 21.14 -19.56 -2.76
C GLY A 477 21.31 -20.96 -3.35
N ASP A 478 20.20 -21.64 -3.64
CA ASP A 478 20.20 -22.95 -4.30
C ASP A 478 20.31 -22.85 -5.83
N ILE A 479 20.11 -21.66 -6.39
CA ILE A 479 20.41 -21.28 -7.77
C ILE A 479 21.34 -20.07 -7.77
N ASP A 480 22.01 -19.85 -8.90
CA ASP A 480 22.82 -18.67 -9.20
C ASP A 480 22.50 -18.27 -10.64
N SER A 481 21.60 -17.29 -10.78
CA SER A 481 21.06 -16.88 -12.08
C SER A 481 20.79 -15.39 -12.12
N TRP A 482 21.20 -14.76 -13.20
CA TRP A 482 20.91 -13.36 -13.49
C TRP A 482 19.81 -13.26 -14.54
N GLU A 483 18.88 -12.34 -14.32
CA GLU A 483 17.82 -12.00 -15.27
C GLU A 483 17.86 -10.50 -15.59
N LEU A 484 17.73 -10.16 -16.87
CA LEU A 484 17.71 -8.77 -17.37
C LEU A 484 16.49 -8.57 -18.28
N TYR A 485 15.69 -7.55 -17.97
CA TYR A 485 14.50 -7.18 -18.76
C TYR A 485 14.57 -5.74 -19.26
N ASP A 486 14.13 -5.53 -20.49
CA ASP A 486 13.87 -4.20 -21.09
C ASP A 486 12.38 -3.91 -21.00
N LEU A 487 11.94 -3.26 -19.92
CA LEU A 487 10.53 -3.01 -19.58
C LEU A 487 9.78 -2.17 -20.64
N LYS A 488 10.52 -1.52 -21.54
CA LYS A 488 9.91 -0.78 -22.65
C LYS A 488 9.50 -1.72 -23.79
N GLU A 489 10.34 -2.69 -24.13
CA GLU A 489 10.10 -3.61 -25.24
C GLU A 489 9.40 -4.90 -24.77
N ASP A 490 9.57 -5.25 -23.50
CA ASP A 490 9.03 -6.43 -22.82
C ASP A 490 8.43 -6.03 -21.46
N PRO A 491 7.26 -5.36 -21.45
CA PRO A 491 6.61 -4.90 -20.22
C PRO A 491 6.07 -6.06 -19.36
N HIS A 492 6.00 -7.28 -19.91
CA HIS A 492 5.53 -8.49 -19.23
C HIS A 492 6.68 -9.40 -18.78
N GLU A 493 7.94 -8.95 -18.91
CA GLU A 493 9.12 -9.64 -18.38
C GLU A 493 9.22 -11.12 -18.79
N MET A 494 8.93 -11.38 -20.07
CA MET A 494 8.89 -12.72 -20.65
C MET A 494 10.25 -13.18 -21.16
N ASN A 495 11.12 -12.26 -21.55
CA ASN A 495 12.38 -12.54 -22.23
C ASN A 495 13.59 -12.09 -21.42
N ASN A 496 14.30 -13.06 -20.84
CA ASN A 496 15.56 -12.81 -20.14
C ASN A 496 16.70 -12.51 -21.13
N LEU A 497 17.22 -11.28 -21.11
CA LEU A 497 18.25 -10.77 -22.02
C LEU A 497 19.69 -11.02 -21.53
N CYS A 498 19.88 -11.72 -20.40
CA CYS A 498 21.22 -12.06 -19.92
C CYS A 498 21.93 -13.01 -20.90
N GLY A 499 23.09 -12.58 -21.41
CA GLY A 499 23.87 -13.34 -22.39
C GLY A 499 23.52 -13.04 -23.85
N ASP A 500 22.49 -12.21 -24.11
CA ASP A 500 22.14 -11.79 -25.46
C ASP A 500 23.12 -10.75 -26.03
N ASP A 501 23.39 -10.86 -27.33
CA ASP A 501 24.27 -9.95 -28.06
C ASP A 501 23.79 -8.50 -27.92
N GLY A 502 24.66 -7.64 -27.38
CA GLY A 502 24.40 -6.20 -27.23
C GLY A 502 23.94 -5.77 -25.84
N TYR A 503 23.55 -6.69 -24.96
CA TYR A 503 23.09 -6.35 -23.60
C TYR A 503 24.18 -6.37 -22.52
N ASP A 504 25.37 -6.93 -22.80
CA ASP A 504 26.53 -6.93 -21.91
C ASP A 504 26.86 -5.56 -21.30
N ARG A 505 26.82 -4.50 -22.12
CA ARG A 505 27.14 -3.15 -21.67
C ARG A 505 26.06 -2.60 -20.74
N ILE A 506 24.80 -2.93 -21.00
CA ILE A 506 23.65 -2.54 -20.19
C ILE A 506 23.71 -3.28 -18.85
N GLN A 507 23.92 -4.60 -18.86
CA GLN A 507 24.07 -5.41 -17.66
C GLN A 507 25.21 -4.89 -16.76
N LYS A 508 26.40 -4.62 -17.33
CA LYS A 508 27.53 -4.05 -16.56
C LYS A 508 27.21 -2.68 -15.95
N LYS A 509 26.46 -1.82 -16.67
CA LYS A 509 26.03 -0.51 -16.15
C LYS A 509 25.05 -0.66 -15.00
N LEU A 510 24.05 -1.54 -15.15
CA LEU A 510 23.04 -1.83 -14.12
C LEU A 510 23.68 -2.47 -12.90
N TYR A 511 24.56 -3.46 -13.08
CA TYR A 511 25.30 -4.08 -11.98
C TYR A 511 26.11 -3.04 -11.18
N LYS A 512 26.80 -2.11 -11.85
CA LYS A 512 27.51 -1.03 -11.16
C LYS A 512 26.56 -0.13 -10.36
N LYS A 513 25.37 0.19 -10.90
CA LYS A 513 24.34 0.95 -10.16
C LYS A 513 23.79 0.14 -8.97
N LEU A 514 23.50 -1.15 -9.16
CA LEU A 514 23.05 -2.09 -8.12
C LEU A 514 24.03 -2.14 -6.95
N VAL A 515 25.32 -2.34 -7.21
CA VAL A 515 26.36 -2.31 -6.16
C VAL A 515 26.43 -0.95 -5.45
N GLY A 516 26.17 0.14 -6.17
CA GLY A 516 26.02 1.47 -5.58
C GLY A 516 24.86 1.54 -4.59
N LEU A 517 23.68 1.06 -4.98
CA LEU A 517 22.50 1.00 -4.11
C LEU A 517 22.69 0.08 -2.92
N GLN A 518 23.28 -1.10 -3.10
CA GLN A 518 23.60 -2.02 -2.00
C GLN A 518 24.54 -1.38 -0.97
N LYS A 519 25.50 -0.56 -1.41
CA LYS A 519 26.36 0.21 -0.51
C LYS A 519 25.60 1.36 0.16
N LEU A 520 24.81 2.11 -0.60
CA LEU A 520 23.99 3.20 -0.09
C LEU A 520 23.04 2.72 1.01
N TYR A 521 22.38 1.59 0.78
CA TYR A 521 21.44 1.01 1.74
C TYR A 521 22.11 0.06 2.74
N GLU A 522 23.44 -0.08 2.73
CA GLU A 522 24.20 -0.93 3.68
C GLU A 522 23.82 -2.42 3.66
N ASP A 523 23.44 -2.96 2.50
CA ASP A 523 23.09 -4.37 2.35
C ASP A 523 24.34 -5.26 2.24
N THR A 524 24.92 -5.57 3.40
CA THR A 524 26.12 -6.41 3.49
C THR A 524 25.87 -7.87 3.10
N THR A 525 24.62 -8.34 3.11
CA THR A 525 24.27 -9.69 2.67
C THR A 525 24.39 -9.78 1.16
N ALA A 526 23.73 -8.87 0.43
CA ALA A 526 23.80 -8.83 -1.02
C ALA A 526 25.24 -8.59 -1.53
N LEU A 527 26.00 -7.71 -0.87
CA LEU A 527 27.41 -7.46 -1.22
C LEU A 527 28.31 -8.70 -1.09
N LYS A 528 28.03 -9.60 -0.13
CA LYS A 528 28.75 -10.87 0.00
C LYS A 528 28.39 -11.84 -1.13
N GLU A 529 27.12 -11.90 -1.51
CA GLU A 529 26.65 -12.75 -2.60
C GLU A 529 27.23 -12.33 -3.95
N ASN A 530 27.43 -11.02 -4.18
CA ASN A 530 28.13 -10.54 -5.39
C ASN A 530 29.59 -11.01 -5.55
N SER A 531 30.20 -11.50 -4.46
CA SER A 531 31.63 -11.89 -4.42
C SER A 531 31.84 -13.40 -4.52
N ARG A 532 30.74 -14.17 -4.63
CA ARG A 532 30.77 -15.60 -4.92
C ARG A 532 30.80 -15.79 -6.43
#